data_AF-A0A2I9DWE6-F1
#
_entry.id   AF-A0A2I9DWE6-F1
#
_cell.length_a   1.000
_cell.length_b   1.000
_cell.length_c   1.000
_cell.angle_alpha   90.00
_cell.angle_beta   90.00
_cell.angle_gamma   90.00
#
_symmetry.space_group_name_H-M   'P 1'
#
loop_
_entity.id
_entity.type
_entity.pdbx_description
1 polymer ?
#
loop_
_entity_poly.entity_id
_entity_poly.type
_entity_poly.pdbx_seq_one_letter_code
_entity_poly.pdbx_strand_id
1 'polypeptide(L)'
;MRTKTFNQEMKRMLTGENHPVLRYMNEKFKNGRIHNNYYVFFDNFLFEYGILSLGFSPVLSGNKYFPYAHCSKNNIFGAEKGTTYLSNKAHNSSQCEKILAEYLIEHLKYLNINHFENWNPELNY
;
A
#
# COMPACT_ATOMS: atom_id res chain seq x y z
N MET A 1 3.92 -7.73 -12.36
CA MET A 1 3.59 -8.46 -11.11
C MET A 1 2.17 -9.01 -11.21
N ARG A 2 1.90 -10.28 -10.90
CA ARG A 2 0.50 -10.73 -10.68
C ARG A 2 0.10 -10.20 -9.30
N THR A 3 -1.11 -9.64 -9.14
CA THR A 3 -1.56 -8.99 -7.89
C THR A 3 -2.82 -9.63 -7.33
N LYS A 4 -3.02 -10.93 -7.64
CA LYS A 4 -4.28 -11.64 -7.34
C LYS A 4 -4.50 -11.76 -5.82
N THR A 5 -3.46 -12.15 -5.08
CA THR A 5 -3.54 -12.30 -3.63
C THR A 5 -3.71 -10.94 -2.97
N PHE A 6 -2.98 -9.92 -3.42
CA PHE A 6 -3.13 -8.55 -2.90
C PHE A 6 -4.58 -8.06 -3.05
N ASN A 7 -5.15 -8.21 -4.25
CA ASN A 7 -6.53 -7.79 -4.52
C ASN A 7 -7.56 -8.53 -3.66
N GLN A 8 -7.37 -9.84 -3.46
CA GLN A 8 -8.25 -10.64 -2.61
C GLN A 8 -8.18 -10.19 -1.14
N GLU A 9 -6.97 -10.01 -0.62
CA GLU A 9 -6.77 -9.55 0.77
C GLU A 9 -7.31 -8.14 0.98
N MET A 10 -7.01 -7.19 0.08
CA MET A 10 -7.52 -5.83 0.18
C MET A 10 -9.05 -5.76 0.12
N LYS A 11 -9.67 -6.50 -0.82
CA LYS A 11 -11.14 -6.59 -0.87
C LYS A 11 -11.69 -7.09 0.46
N ARG A 12 -11.15 -8.20 0.98
CA ARG A 12 -11.58 -8.80 2.26
C ARG A 12 -11.48 -7.80 3.41
N MET A 13 -10.34 -7.12 3.55
CA MET A 13 -10.09 -6.19 4.67
C MET A 13 -10.91 -4.91 4.57
N LEU A 14 -11.03 -4.30 3.39
CA LEU A 14 -11.80 -3.07 3.20
C LEU A 14 -13.32 -3.27 3.34
N THR A 15 -13.84 -4.48 3.06
CA THR A 15 -15.27 -4.79 3.25
C THR A 15 -15.58 -5.43 4.61
N GLY A 16 -14.57 -5.98 5.28
CA GLY A 16 -14.75 -6.78 6.50
C GLY A 16 -14.74 -5.98 7.80
N GLU A 17 -14.35 -4.71 7.76
CA GLU A 17 -14.17 -3.88 8.97
C GLU A 17 -14.85 -2.52 8.83
N ASN A 18 -15.54 -2.08 9.90
CA ASN A 18 -16.18 -0.76 9.96
C ASN A 18 -15.21 0.32 10.48
N HIS A 19 -14.18 0.64 9.69
CA HIS A 19 -13.21 1.68 10.00
C HIS A 19 -13.40 2.91 9.09
N PRO A 20 -13.47 4.16 9.60
CA PRO A 20 -13.74 5.35 8.80
C PRO A 20 -12.79 5.53 7.61
N VAL A 21 -11.48 5.38 7.82
CA VAL A 21 -10.50 5.50 6.73
C VAL A 21 -10.62 4.37 5.72
N LEU A 22 -10.94 3.14 6.15
CA LEU A 22 -11.07 2.02 5.21
C LEU A 22 -12.33 2.19 4.35
N ARG A 23 -13.43 2.72 4.91
CA ARG A 23 -14.61 3.11 4.13
C ARG A 23 -14.27 4.21 3.13
N TYR A 24 -13.57 5.25 3.57
CA TYR A 24 -13.09 6.33 2.69
C TYR A 24 -12.23 5.78 1.53
N MET A 25 -11.29 4.87 1.80
CA MET A 25 -10.49 4.23 0.76
C MET A 25 -11.32 3.40 -0.21
N ASN A 26 -12.28 2.63 0.30
CA ASN A 26 -13.17 1.84 -0.52
C ASN A 26 -14.06 2.73 -1.42
N GLU A 27 -14.51 3.89 -0.91
CA GLU A 27 -15.24 4.88 -1.70
C GLU A 27 -14.36 5.52 -2.78
N LYS A 28 -13.12 5.92 -2.45
CA LYS A 28 -12.16 6.42 -3.43
C LYS A 28 -11.84 5.39 -4.51
N PHE A 29 -11.70 4.12 -4.15
CA PHE A 29 -11.52 3.02 -5.10
C PHE A 29 -12.73 2.87 -6.03
N LYS A 30 -13.95 2.85 -5.48
CA LYS A 30 -15.19 2.70 -6.24
C LYS A 30 -15.44 3.88 -7.19
N ASN A 31 -15.05 5.08 -6.80
CA ASN A 31 -15.29 6.31 -7.58
C ASN A 31 -14.12 6.65 -8.53
N GLY A 32 -12.93 6.10 -8.31
CA GLY A 32 -11.75 6.35 -9.14
C GLY A 32 -11.73 5.47 -10.39
N ARG A 33 -11.11 5.94 -11.49
CA ARG A 33 -11.12 5.29 -12.81
C ARG A 33 -10.59 3.84 -12.87
N ILE A 34 -9.97 3.35 -11.79
CA ILE A 34 -9.26 2.07 -11.70
C ILE A 34 -10.10 1.10 -10.86
N HIS A 35 -11.29 0.76 -11.36
CA HIS A 35 -12.32 0.08 -10.57
C HIS A 35 -12.08 -1.42 -10.30
N ASN A 36 -11.03 -2.03 -10.88
CA ASN A 36 -10.86 -3.49 -10.89
C ASN A 36 -9.55 -3.99 -10.27
N ASN A 37 -8.69 -3.10 -9.78
CA ASN A 37 -7.39 -3.50 -9.27
C ASN A 37 -6.95 -2.61 -8.11
N TYR A 38 -7.13 -3.11 -6.89
CA TYR A 38 -6.70 -2.46 -5.65
C TYR A 38 -5.20 -2.14 -5.65
N TYR A 39 -4.36 -3.00 -6.22
CA TYR A 39 -2.93 -2.73 -6.26
C TYR A 39 -2.63 -1.46 -7.07
N VAL A 40 -3.15 -1.39 -8.31
CA VAL A 40 -2.94 -0.21 -9.18
C VAL A 40 -3.61 1.03 -8.60
N PHE A 41 -4.78 0.87 -7.96
CA PHE A 41 -5.43 1.97 -7.25
C PHE A 41 -4.55 2.52 -6.13
N PHE A 42 -4.06 1.68 -5.22
CA PHE A 42 -3.27 2.14 -4.08
C PHE A 42 -1.90 2.66 -4.48
N ASP A 43 -1.25 2.05 -5.47
CA ASP A 43 0.03 2.53 -6.00
C ASP A 43 -0.11 3.95 -6.56
N ASN A 44 -1.13 4.20 -7.39
CA ASN A 44 -1.39 5.53 -7.94
C ASN A 44 -1.89 6.51 -6.89
N PHE A 45 -2.84 6.09 -6.04
CA PHE A 45 -3.46 6.95 -5.06
C PHE A 45 -2.44 7.42 -4.03
N LEU A 46 -1.62 6.52 -3.47
CA LEU A 46 -0.67 6.85 -2.41
C LEU A 46 0.59 7.55 -2.91
N PHE A 47 0.85 7.56 -4.22
CA PHE A 47 1.95 8.31 -4.82
C PHE A 47 1.86 9.82 -4.49
N GLU A 48 0.66 10.39 -4.56
CA GLU A 48 0.39 11.80 -4.20
C GLU A 48 0.63 12.08 -2.70
N TYR A 49 0.71 11.04 -1.88
CA TYR A 49 0.92 11.11 -0.44
C TYR A 49 2.31 10.62 0.01
N GLY A 50 3.27 10.57 -0.92
CA GLY A 50 4.67 10.27 -0.64
C GLY A 50 4.99 8.77 -0.50
N ILE A 51 4.06 7.86 -0.81
CA ILE A 51 4.35 6.43 -0.93
C ILE A 51 4.65 6.13 -2.40
N LEU A 52 5.93 6.13 -2.75
CA LEU A 52 6.39 6.16 -4.13
C LEU A 52 6.26 4.83 -4.85
N SER A 53 6.42 3.70 -4.13
CA SER A 53 6.06 2.38 -4.67
C SER A 53 5.90 1.33 -3.57
N LEU A 54 5.04 0.35 -3.83
CA LEU A 54 4.89 -0.86 -3.03
C LEU A 54 5.22 -2.07 -3.89
N GLY A 55 6.07 -2.98 -3.43
CA GLY A 55 6.47 -4.09 -4.28
C GLY A 55 7.26 -5.16 -3.57
N PHE A 56 7.92 -6.01 -4.35
CA PHE A 56 8.85 -6.98 -3.81
C PHE A 56 10.04 -7.16 -4.74
N SER A 57 11.23 -7.26 -4.13
CA SER A 57 12.51 -7.37 -4.84
C SER A 57 12.98 -8.83 -4.87
N PRO A 58 13.46 -9.36 -6.00
CA PRO A 58 13.90 -10.75 -6.11
C PRO A 58 15.19 -11.03 -5.34
N VAL A 59 15.34 -12.27 -4.87
CA VAL A 59 16.64 -12.81 -4.45
C VAL A 59 17.37 -13.35 -5.69
N LEU A 60 18.68 -13.10 -5.81
CA LEU A 60 19.50 -13.38 -7.00
C LEU A 60 19.37 -14.82 -7.58
N SER A 61 18.91 -15.80 -6.81
CA SER A 61 18.92 -17.21 -7.20
C SER A 61 17.65 -17.99 -6.82
N GLY A 62 16.48 -17.36 -6.76
CA GLY A 62 15.25 -18.12 -6.49
C GLY A 62 13.92 -17.42 -6.73
N ASN A 63 12.84 -18.20 -6.60
CA ASN A 63 11.45 -17.74 -6.68
C ASN A 63 10.97 -17.08 -5.38
N LYS A 64 11.88 -16.39 -4.67
CA LYS A 64 11.62 -15.71 -3.41
C LYS A 64 11.96 -14.24 -3.52
N TYR A 65 11.24 -13.44 -2.77
CA TYR A 65 11.26 -11.99 -2.84
C TYR A 65 11.19 -11.37 -1.45
N PHE A 66 11.73 -10.16 -1.31
CA PHE A 66 11.55 -9.33 -0.13
C PHE A 66 10.50 -8.26 -0.41
N PRO A 67 9.35 -8.25 0.29
CA PRO A 67 8.36 -7.18 0.17
C PRO A 67 8.95 -5.87 0.70
N TYR A 68 8.62 -4.76 0.05
CA TYR A 68 9.12 -3.44 0.41
C TYR A 68 8.07 -2.35 0.22
N ALA A 69 8.26 -1.25 0.95
CA ALA A 69 7.65 0.04 0.67
C ALA A 69 8.76 1.06 0.40
N HIS A 70 8.64 1.83 -0.69
CA HIS A 70 9.55 2.92 -1.00
C HIS A 70 8.83 4.24 -0.75
N CYS A 71 9.33 5.04 0.19
CA CYS A 71 8.67 6.27 0.61
C CYS A 71 9.56 7.49 0.35
N SER A 72 8.93 8.63 0.11
CA SER A 72 9.60 9.91 0.07
C SER A 72 9.91 10.40 1.49
N LYS A 73 10.65 11.52 1.61
CA LYS A 73 11.06 12.06 2.92
C LYS A 73 9.85 12.42 3.78
N ASN A 74 8.88 13.11 3.18
CA ASN A 74 7.61 13.43 3.82
C ASN A 74 6.54 12.57 3.16
N ASN A 75 6.05 11.58 3.89
CA ASN A 75 5.01 10.68 3.42
C ASN A 75 3.93 10.52 4.49
N ILE A 76 2.71 10.20 4.06
CA ILE A 76 1.54 10.18 4.94
C ILE A 76 1.62 9.12 6.04
N PHE A 77 2.45 8.09 5.86
CA PHE A 77 2.67 7.06 6.88
C PHE A 77 3.71 7.46 7.92
N GLY A 78 4.42 8.58 7.73
CA GLY A 78 5.56 8.95 8.59
C GLY A 78 6.69 7.92 8.55
N ALA A 79 6.76 7.12 7.48
CA ALA A 79 7.74 6.05 7.32
C ALA A 79 9.12 6.61 6.96
N GLU A 80 10.17 5.82 7.14
CA GLU A 80 11.53 6.19 6.77
C GLU A 80 11.65 6.45 5.26
N LYS A 81 12.45 7.47 4.89
CA LYS A 81 12.76 7.78 3.49
C LYS A 81 13.47 6.60 2.83
N GLY A 82 13.08 6.28 1.61
CA GLY A 82 13.73 5.26 0.79
C GLY A 82 13.04 3.91 0.93
N THR A 83 13.78 2.84 0.66
CA THR A 83 13.23 1.48 0.61
C THR A 83 13.31 0.82 1.98
N THR A 84 12.15 0.54 2.57
CA THR A 84 12.02 -0.28 3.77
C THR A 84 11.53 -1.67 3.40
N TYR A 85 12.28 -2.71 3.79
CA TYR A 85 11.82 -4.09 3.64
C TYR A 85 10.84 -4.46 4.75
N LEU A 86 9.69 -4.99 4.37
CA LEU A 86 8.57 -5.31 5.27
C LEU A 86 8.71 -6.69 5.92
N SER A 87 9.84 -7.36 5.71
CA SER A 87 10.13 -8.68 6.22
C SER A 87 11.63 -8.91 6.34
N ASN A 88 12.05 -9.59 7.39
CA ASN A 88 13.42 -10.04 7.62
C ASN A 88 13.81 -11.32 6.84
N LYS A 89 12.86 -11.93 6.13
CA LYS A 89 13.08 -13.13 5.30
C LYS A 89 12.42 -13.01 3.94
N ALA A 90 12.94 -13.77 2.97
CA ALA A 90 12.39 -13.84 1.63
C ALA A 90 11.18 -14.80 1.56
N HIS A 91 10.15 -14.44 0.81
CA HIS A 91 8.89 -15.16 0.69
C HIS A 91 8.52 -15.42 -0.77
N ASN A 92 7.55 -16.29 -1.04
CA ASN A 92 7.00 -16.38 -2.40
C ASN A 92 6.15 -15.14 -2.74
N SER A 93 5.77 -14.98 -4.02
CA SER A 93 5.04 -13.80 -4.49
C SER A 93 3.70 -13.60 -3.77
N SER A 94 2.91 -14.66 -3.57
CA SER A 94 1.61 -14.58 -2.88
C SER A 94 1.75 -14.13 -1.42
N GLN A 95 2.78 -14.61 -0.73
CA GLN A 95 3.10 -14.17 0.63
C GLN A 95 3.55 -12.71 0.66
N CYS A 96 4.35 -12.26 -0.31
CA CYS A 96 4.73 -10.84 -0.41
C CYS A 96 3.50 -9.95 -0.65
N GLU A 97 2.61 -10.35 -1.55
CA GLU A 97 1.34 -9.65 -1.80
C GLU A 97 0.47 -9.54 -0.53
N LYS A 98 0.42 -10.61 0.27
CA LYS A 98 -0.30 -10.58 1.55
C LYS A 98 0.33 -9.62 2.55
N ILE A 99 1.65 -9.67 2.72
CA ILE A 99 2.40 -8.77 3.61
C ILE A 99 2.19 -7.30 3.21
N LEU A 100 2.23 -7.00 1.91
CA LEU A 100 1.98 -5.65 1.40
C LEU A 100 0.56 -5.17 1.73
N ALA A 101 -0.45 -6.03 1.57
CA ALA A 101 -1.83 -5.70 1.89
C ALA A 101 -2.01 -5.46 3.40
N GLU A 102 -1.40 -6.28 4.25
CA GLU A 102 -1.42 -6.14 5.70
C GLU A 102 -0.73 -4.84 6.15
N TYR A 103 0.48 -4.58 5.65
CA TYR A 103 1.22 -3.34 5.90
C TYR A 103 0.37 -2.10 5.57
N LEU A 104 -0.25 -2.09 4.39
CA LEU A 104 -1.02 -0.95 3.92
C LEU A 104 -2.28 -0.73 4.76
N ILE A 105 -3.04 -1.79 5.09
CA ILE A 105 -4.22 -1.66 5.95
C ILE A 105 -3.84 -1.19 7.35
N GLU A 106 -2.78 -1.74 7.93
CA GLU A 106 -2.30 -1.32 9.25
C GLU A 106 -1.99 0.18 9.28
N HIS A 107 -1.20 0.67 8.32
CA HIS A 107 -0.83 2.08 8.26
C HIS A 107 -2.01 2.99 7.96
N LEU A 108 -2.92 2.59 7.06
CA LEU A 108 -4.14 3.35 6.77
C LEU A 108 -5.02 3.52 8.02
N LYS A 109 -5.10 2.51 8.87
CA LYS A 109 -5.94 2.56 10.08
C LYS A 109 -5.42 3.54 11.12
N TYR A 110 -4.12 3.82 11.15
CA TYR A 110 -3.55 4.84 12.04
C TYR A 110 -3.80 6.28 11.58
N LEU A 111 -4.34 6.48 10.37
CA LEU A 111 -4.61 7.81 9.83
C LEU A 111 -6.01 8.31 10.18
N ASN A 112 -6.17 9.63 10.08
CA ASN A 112 -7.46 10.30 10.02
C ASN A 112 -7.73 10.71 8.56
N ILE A 113 -9.01 10.77 8.17
CA ILE A 113 -9.42 11.29 6.84
C ILE A 113 -8.84 12.70 6.60
N ASN A 114 -8.78 13.53 7.64
CA ASN A 114 -8.20 14.88 7.57
C ASN A 114 -6.74 14.89 7.11
N HIS A 115 -5.96 13.83 7.35
CA HIS A 115 -4.58 13.75 6.85
C HIS A 115 -4.54 13.69 5.32
N PHE A 116 -5.54 13.08 4.69
CA PHE A 116 -5.64 13.03 3.23
C PHE A 116 -6.15 14.35 2.67
N GLU A 117 -7.14 14.96 3.31
CA GLU A 117 -7.77 16.20 2.82
C GLU A 117 -6.87 17.42 2.92
N ASN A 118 -5.98 17.44 3.92
CA ASN A 118 -5.05 18.56 4.16
C ASN A 118 -3.61 18.23 3.73
N TRP A 119 -3.41 17.16 2.98
CA TRP A 119 -2.07 16.80 2.50
C TRP A 119 -1.58 17.86 1.52
N ASN A 120 -0.33 18.30 1.67
CA ASN A 120 0.35 19.14 0.68
C ASN A 120 1.33 18.28 -0.12
N PRO A 121 1.00 17.89 -1.38
CA PRO A 121 1.87 17.05 -2.20
C PRO A 121 3.22 17.70 -2.54
N GLU A 122 3.32 19.04 -2.48
CA GLU A 122 4.59 19.75 -2.74
C GLU A 122 5.66 19.43 -1.69
N LEU A 123 5.24 18.98 -0.51
CA LEU A 123 6.17 18.57 0.55
C LEU A 123 6.76 17.18 0.30
N ASN A 124 6.27 16.40 -0.67
CA ASN A 124 6.73 15.02 -0.86
C ASN A 124 8.19 14.92 -1.29
N TYR A 125 8.80 15.97 -1.87
CA TYR A 125 10.12 15.94 -2.50
C TYR A 125 11.25 16.52 -1.62
#